data_AF-A0A8J8A2X0-F1
#
_entry.id   AF-A0A8J8A2X0-F1
#
_cell.length_a   1.000
_cell.length_b   1.000
_cell.length_c   1.000
_cell.angle_alpha   90.00
_cell.angle_beta   90.00
_cell.angle_gamma   90.00
#
_symmetry.space_group_name_H-M   'P 1'
#
loop_
_entity.id
_entity.type
_entity.pdbx_description
1 polymer ?
#
loop_
_entity_poly.entity_id
_entity_poly.type
_entity_poly.pdbx_seq_one_letter_code
_entity_poly.pdbx_strand_id
1 'polypeptide(L)'
;MMLVNEILDKLVELPLREILGYAIASEDDTKAFYEGLASRTGGLLRDFFQTLATAEDSHKKTLLRLHETLFGDTDYTVPEGIPFAEASIRVDTVVNLVEAMRIALINEKAAERLYTHLEKRLPEHRAIFGFLAAQERAHYASIKSHVEYLEGFTEGKPEYVNAPIEHLNTQLELYLAPHTRS
;
A
#
# COMPACT_ATOMS: atom_id res chain seq x y z
N MET A 1 -5.45 -2.08 16.92
CA MET A 1 -5.24 -1.25 15.71
C MET A 1 -5.94 0.08 15.94
N MET A 2 -5.24 1.22 15.83
CA MET A 2 -5.90 2.52 15.76
C MET A 2 -6.69 2.61 14.44
N LEU A 3 -7.84 3.28 14.45
CA LEU A 3 -8.58 3.52 13.21
C LEU A 3 -7.85 4.56 12.35
N VAL A 4 -7.96 4.47 11.02
CA VAL A 4 -7.36 5.43 10.07
C VAL A 4 -7.70 6.88 10.43
N ASN A 5 -8.92 7.13 10.92
CA ASN A 5 -9.34 8.46 11.37
C ASN A 5 -8.55 8.93 12.60
N GLU A 6 -8.33 8.06 13.59
CA GLU A 6 -7.61 8.42 14.82
C GLU A 6 -6.13 8.72 14.55
N ILE A 7 -5.53 8.02 13.58
CA ILE A 7 -4.17 8.31 13.11
C ILE A 7 -4.13 9.69 12.45
N LEU A 8 -5.06 9.95 11.53
CA LEU A 8 -5.14 11.24 10.83
C LEU A 8 -5.39 12.39 11.81
N ASP A 9 -6.33 12.24 12.74
CA ASP A 9 -6.67 13.27 13.73
C ASP A 9 -5.48 13.65 14.60
N LYS A 10 -4.60 12.69 14.94
CA LYS A 10 -3.34 12.99 15.64
C LYS A 10 -2.32 13.66 14.72
N LEU A 11 -2.16 13.17 13.49
CA LEU A 11 -1.17 13.69 12.54
C LEU A 11 -1.44 15.15 12.17
N VAL A 12 -2.70 15.53 11.95
CA VAL A 12 -3.03 16.88 11.46
C VAL A 12 -2.74 17.98 12.49
N GLU A 13 -2.64 17.64 13.77
CA GLU A 13 -2.26 18.57 14.84
C GLU A 13 -0.74 18.80 14.93
N LEU A 14 0.06 18.00 14.21
CA LEU A 14 1.51 18.11 14.24
C LEU A 14 2.06 19.25 13.38
N PRO A 15 3.31 19.68 13.64
CA PRO A 15 4.05 20.55 12.73
C PRO A 15 4.19 19.90 11.35
N LEU A 16 4.13 20.71 10.29
CA LEU A 16 4.17 20.21 8.91
C LEU A 16 5.40 19.32 8.63
N ARG A 17 6.56 19.66 9.21
CA ARG A 17 7.81 18.90 9.05
C ARG A 17 7.65 17.46 9.58
N GLU A 18 6.96 17.28 10.69
CA GLU A 18 6.68 15.95 11.26
C GLU A 18 5.62 15.19 10.45
N ILE A 19 4.60 15.88 9.94
CA ILE A 19 3.61 15.25 9.05
C ILE A 19 4.29 14.71 7.78
N LEU A 20 5.18 15.49 7.18
CA LEU A 20 5.94 15.04 6.01
C LEU A 20 6.96 13.94 6.36
N GLY A 21 7.59 14.02 7.53
CA GLY A 21 8.46 12.94 8.01
C GLY A 21 7.70 11.63 8.23
N TYR A 22 6.49 11.69 8.78
CA TYR A 22 5.60 10.54 8.87
C TYR A 22 5.24 9.99 7.48
N ALA A 23 4.84 10.86 6.54
CA ALA A 23 4.49 10.43 5.18
C ALA A 23 5.66 9.71 4.50
N ILE A 24 6.87 10.28 4.56
CA ILE A 24 8.08 9.69 3.96
C ILE A 24 8.38 8.31 4.57
N ALA A 25 8.30 8.16 5.88
CA ALA A 25 8.53 6.88 6.55
C ALA A 25 7.43 5.86 6.22
N SER A 26 6.17 6.31 6.14
CA SER A 26 5.03 5.46 5.77
C SER A 26 5.16 4.89 4.36
N GLU A 27 5.70 5.67 3.41
CA GLU A 27 6.00 5.17 2.05
C GLU A 27 7.06 4.07 2.06
N ASP A 28 8.10 4.21 2.89
CA ASP A 28 9.17 3.21 2.99
C ASP A 28 8.68 1.91 3.63
N ASP A 29 7.87 2.00 4.68
CA ASP A 29 7.24 0.84 5.32
C ASP A 29 6.24 0.15 4.38
N THR A 30 5.46 0.92 3.62
CA THR A 30 4.48 0.38 2.66
C THR A 30 5.18 -0.29 1.47
N LYS A 31 6.29 0.28 0.99
CA LYS A 31 7.17 -0.37 0.02
C LYS A 31 7.67 -1.71 0.56
N ALA A 32 8.23 -1.75 1.77
CA ALA A 32 8.77 -2.97 2.36
C ALA A 32 7.67 -4.04 2.54
N PHE A 33 6.46 -3.62 2.88
CA PHE A 33 5.28 -4.47 2.95
C PHE A 33 4.96 -5.11 1.59
N TYR A 34 4.94 -4.33 0.51
CA TYR A 34 4.70 -4.86 -0.84
C TYR A 34 5.85 -5.73 -1.37
N GLU A 35 7.10 -5.40 -1.08
CA GLU A 35 8.25 -6.27 -1.37
C GLU A 35 8.14 -7.61 -0.62
N GLY A 36 7.67 -7.57 0.63
CA GLY A 36 7.34 -8.73 1.43
C GLY A 36 6.29 -9.62 0.75
N LEU A 37 5.17 -9.04 0.30
CA LEU A 37 4.13 -9.75 -0.43
C LEU A 37 4.62 -10.33 -1.76
N ALA A 38 5.39 -9.56 -2.52
CA ALA A 38 5.98 -10.01 -3.77
C ALA A 38 6.90 -11.22 -3.55
N SER A 39 7.70 -11.22 -2.47
CA SER A 39 8.61 -12.33 -2.14
C SER A 39 7.91 -13.64 -1.77
N ARG A 40 6.63 -13.57 -1.35
CA ARG A 40 5.82 -14.72 -0.92
C ARG A 40 4.82 -15.17 -1.98
N THR A 41 4.73 -14.47 -3.11
CA THR A 41 3.78 -14.74 -4.18
C THR A 41 4.51 -15.06 -5.49
N GLY A 42 3.76 -15.56 -6.47
CA GLY A 42 4.29 -15.96 -7.77
C GLY A 42 3.52 -15.30 -8.91
N GLY A 43 4.05 -15.47 -10.12
CA GLY A 43 3.41 -14.99 -11.36
C GLY A 43 2.89 -13.56 -11.27
N LEU A 44 1.62 -13.39 -11.65
CA LEU A 44 0.96 -12.09 -11.74
C LEU A 44 0.80 -11.37 -10.39
N LEU A 45 0.64 -12.11 -9.29
CA LEU A 45 0.53 -11.50 -7.95
C LEU A 45 1.85 -10.88 -7.53
N ARG A 46 2.98 -11.56 -7.78
CA ARG A 46 4.30 -10.99 -7.53
C ARG A 46 4.51 -9.71 -8.34
N ASP A 47 4.20 -9.75 -9.64
CA ASP A 47 4.40 -8.62 -10.53
C ASP A 47 3.50 -7.43 -10.14
N PHE A 48 2.27 -7.71 -9.68
CA PHE A 48 1.36 -6.73 -9.12
C PHE A 48 1.95 -6.04 -7.88
N PHE A 49 2.38 -6.80 -6.87
CA PHE A 49 2.96 -6.22 -5.66
C PHE A 49 4.29 -5.50 -5.93
N GLN A 50 5.10 -5.98 -6.86
CA GLN A 50 6.33 -5.28 -7.28
C GLN A 50 6.03 -3.93 -7.94
N THR A 51 4.92 -3.84 -8.68
CA THR A 51 4.46 -2.58 -9.27
C THR A 51 4.07 -1.59 -8.18
N LEU A 52 3.31 -2.03 -7.17
CA LEU A 52 2.95 -1.19 -6.02
C LEU A 52 4.20 -0.72 -5.26
N ALA A 53 5.13 -1.62 -4.91
CA ALA A 53 6.39 -1.26 -4.26
C ALA A 53 7.20 -0.20 -5.02
N THR A 54 7.19 -0.27 -6.36
CA THR A 54 7.88 0.71 -7.21
C THR A 54 7.18 2.09 -7.19
N ALA A 55 5.86 2.10 -7.07
CA ALA A 55 5.08 3.33 -6.92
C ALA A 55 5.42 4.02 -5.59
N GLU A 56 5.43 3.28 -4.47
CA GLU A 56 5.75 3.85 -3.15
C GLU A 56 7.19 4.40 -3.07
N ASP A 57 8.14 3.73 -3.70
CA ASP A 57 9.50 4.25 -3.83
C ASP A 57 9.55 5.59 -4.59
N SER A 58 8.65 5.77 -5.57
CA SER A 58 8.52 7.00 -6.35
C SER A 58 7.80 8.10 -5.54
N HIS A 59 6.82 7.74 -4.72
CA HIS A 59 6.14 8.65 -3.79
C HIS A 59 7.12 9.17 -2.73
N LYS A 60 7.89 8.27 -2.10
CA LYS A 60 8.97 8.62 -1.16
C LYS A 60 9.95 9.63 -1.75
N LYS A 61 10.45 9.39 -2.97
CA LYS A 61 11.37 10.31 -3.66
C LYS A 61 10.74 11.68 -3.91
N THR A 62 9.46 11.70 -4.27
CA THR A 62 8.69 12.94 -4.46
C THR A 62 8.59 13.72 -3.15
N LEU A 63 8.26 13.06 -2.05
CA LEU A 63 8.14 13.68 -0.73
C LEU A 63 9.49 14.15 -0.17
N LEU A 64 10.57 13.40 -0.38
CA LEU A 64 11.92 13.83 0.02
C LEU A 64 12.34 15.11 -0.71
N ARG A 65 12.08 15.20 -2.02
CA ARG A 65 12.35 16.42 -2.79
C ARG A 65 11.49 17.60 -2.33
N LEU A 66 10.24 17.34 -1.96
CA LEU A 66 9.37 18.36 -1.39
C LEU A 66 9.86 18.81 0.00
N HIS A 67 10.29 17.88 0.85
CA HIS A 67 10.87 18.18 2.16
C HIS A 67 12.11 19.07 2.02
N GLU A 68 13.01 18.74 1.10
CA GLU A 68 14.18 19.56 0.78
C GLU A 68 13.79 20.96 0.29
N THR A 69 12.75 21.05 -0.54
CA THR A 69 12.25 22.34 -1.03
C THR A 69 11.68 23.21 0.10
N LEU A 70 11.01 22.60 1.08
CA LEU A 70 10.33 23.29 2.16
C LEU A 70 11.26 23.64 3.33
N PHE A 71 12.22 22.79 3.65
CA PHE A 71 13.03 22.88 4.88
C PHE A 71 14.54 22.98 4.63
N GLY A 72 14.99 22.80 3.39
CA GLY A 72 16.40 22.93 3.00
C GLY A 72 17.26 21.68 3.24
N ASP A 73 16.66 20.57 3.67
CA ASP A 73 17.33 19.30 3.93
C ASP A 73 16.43 18.09 3.63
N THR A 74 17.01 16.89 3.63
CA THR A 74 16.25 15.62 3.58
C THR A 74 16.18 14.92 4.94
N ASP A 75 16.54 15.63 6.01
CA ASP A 75 16.60 15.12 7.37
C ASP A 75 15.22 15.27 8.02
N TYR A 76 14.41 14.22 7.96
CA TYR A 76 13.07 14.20 8.54
C TYR A 76 13.03 13.45 9.87
N THR A 77 12.04 13.80 10.70
CA THR A 77 11.74 13.12 11.97
C THR A 77 10.39 12.44 11.87
N VAL A 78 10.31 11.20 12.33
CA VAL A 78 9.05 10.46 12.44
C VAL A 78 8.44 10.76 13.82
N PRO A 79 7.18 11.21 13.89
CA PRO A 79 6.53 11.48 15.17
C PRO A 79 6.38 10.21 16.01
N GLU A 80 6.73 10.29 17.29
CA GLU A 80 6.58 9.17 18.22
C GLU A 80 5.11 8.88 18.54
N GLY A 81 4.78 7.62 18.81
CA GLY A 81 3.45 7.22 19.30
C GLY A 81 2.34 7.24 18.26
N ILE A 82 2.67 7.46 16.98
CA ILE A 82 1.76 7.28 15.84
C ILE A 82 2.19 6.00 15.11
N PRO A 83 1.42 4.91 15.21
CA PRO A 83 1.82 3.65 14.61
C PRO A 83 1.69 3.70 13.09
N PHE A 84 2.67 3.11 12.40
CA PHE A 84 2.47 2.62 11.04
C PHE A 84 1.54 1.41 11.06
N ALA A 85 0.92 1.10 9.93
CA ALA A 85 0.18 -0.13 9.80
C ALA A 85 1.13 -1.34 9.76
N GLU A 86 0.72 -2.44 10.38
CA GLU A 86 1.57 -3.59 10.71
C GLU A 86 2.27 -4.22 9.48
N ALA A 87 3.58 -4.44 9.59
CA ALA A 87 4.43 -5.00 8.53
C ALA A 87 4.70 -6.51 8.63
N SER A 88 4.33 -7.18 9.74
CA SER A 88 4.62 -8.61 9.90
C SER A 88 3.55 -9.46 9.22
N ILE A 89 3.80 -9.86 7.98
CA ILE A 89 2.87 -10.71 7.25
C ILE A 89 3.41 -12.14 7.15
N ARG A 90 2.65 -13.08 7.69
CA ARG A 90 2.78 -14.50 7.36
C ARG A 90 1.85 -14.78 6.18
N VAL A 91 2.40 -15.18 5.03
CA VAL A 91 1.66 -15.32 3.77
C VAL A 91 1.88 -16.74 3.26
N ASP A 92 1.29 -17.71 3.96
CA ASP A 92 1.43 -19.13 3.63
C ASP A 92 0.19 -19.68 2.92
N THR A 93 -0.97 -19.07 3.14
CA THR A 93 -2.27 -19.55 2.65
C THR A 93 -3.04 -18.43 1.95
N VAL A 94 -4.05 -18.80 1.15
CA VAL A 94 -4.92 -17.82 0.48
C VAL A 94 -5.61 -16.90 1.49
N VAL A 95 -6.11 -17.43 2.62
CA VAL A 95 -6.73 -16.60 3.65
C VAL A 95 -5.74 -15.60 4.24
N ASN A 96 -4.49 -15.99 4.48
CA ASN A 96 -3.48 -15.05 4.99
C ASN A 96 -3.08 -13.99 3.96
N LEU A 97 -3.08 -14.34 2.67
CA LEU A 97 -2.90 -13.35 1.59
C LEU A 97 -4.05 -12.34 1.59
N VAL A 98 -5.29 -12.79 1.69
CA VAL A 98 -6.47 -11.90 1.74
C VAL A 98 -6.40 -10.99 2.97
N GLU A 99 -6.04 -11.53 4.14
CA GLU A 99 -5.82 -10.74 5.35
C GLU A 99 -4.75 -9.67 5.17
N ALA A 100 -3.62 -10.03 4.54
CA ALA A 100 -2.57 -9.09 4.20
C ALA A 100 -3.03 -7.98 3.25
N MET A 101 -3.78 -8.33 2.21
CA MET A 101 -4.31 -7.34 1.28
C MET A 101 -5.34 -6.41 1.94
N ARG A 102 -6.09 -6.89 2.95
CA ARG A 102 -6.95 -6.02 3.77
C ARG A 102 -6.14 -5.02 4.61
N ILE A 103 -4.96 -5.40 5.10
CA ILE A 103 -4.03 -4.45 5.73
C ILE A 103 -3.56 -3.43 4.69
N ALA A 104 -3.18 -3.87 3.49
CA ALA A 104 -2.79 -2.97 2.41
C ALA A 104 -3.88 -1.91 2.11
N LEU A 105 -5.16 -2.31 2.06
CA LEU A 105 -6.28 -1.38 1.89
C LEU A 105 -6.37 -0.30 2.98
N ILE A 106 -6.01 -0.65 4.21
CA ILE A 106 -5.96 0.31 5.32
C ILE A 106 -4.83 1.32 5.08
N ASN A 107 -3.67 0.86 4.63
CA ASN A 107 -2.48 1.69 4.36
C ASN A 107 -2.77 2.70 3.25
N GLU A 108 -3.26 2.21 2.11
CA GLU A 108 -3.64 3.04 0.96
C GLU A 108 -4.68 4.09 1.34
N LYS A 109 -5.66 3.70 2.16
CA LYS A 109 -6.71 4.62 2.60
C LYS A 109 -6.17 5.68 3.56
N ALA A 110 -5.19 5.33 4.40
CA ALA A 110 -4.53 6.27 5.29
C ALA A 110 -3.70 7.28 4.51
N ALA A 111 -2.87 6.81 3.57
CA ALA A 111 -2.05 7.63 2.70
C ALA A 111 -2.90 8.58 1.85
N GLU A 112 -3.96 8.08 1.20
CA GLU A 112 -4.91 8.91 0.44
C GLU A 112 -5.44 10.08 1.28
N ARG A 113 -5.90 9.78 2.50
CA ARG A 113 -6.51 10.78 3.39
C ARG A 113 -5.50 11.80 3.86
N LEU A 114 -4.29 11.36 4.18
CA LEU A 114 -3.18 12.24 4.55
C LEU A 114 -2.86 13.20 3.39
N TYR A 115 -2.71 12.70 2.17
CA TYR A 115 -2.44 13.53 1.00
C TYR A 115 -3.61 14.44 0.65
N THR A 116 -4.86 13.99 0.79
CA THR A 116 -6.04 14.84 0.60
C THR A 116 -6.10 15.97 1.65
N HIS A 117 -5.60 15.73 2.86
CA HIS A 117 -5.47 16.77 3.87
C HIS A 117 -4.35 17.76 3.51
N LEU A 118 -3.16 17.25 3.15
CA LEU A 118 -2.01 18.08 2.77
C LEU A 118 -2.28 18.92 1.51
N GLU A 119 -3.04 18.39 0.55
CA GLU A 119 -3.52 19.13 -0.62
C GLU A 119 -4.25 20.42 -0.21
N LYS A 120 -5.07 20.36 0.84
CA LYS A 120 -5.84 21.52 1.35
C LYS A 120 -4.98 22.44 2.20
N ARG A 121 -4.05 21.88 2.98
CA ARG A 121 -3.18 22.62 3.91
C ARG A 121 -2.04 23.36 3.20
N LEU A 122 -1.61 22.88 2.04
CA LEU A 122 -0.52 23.45 1.23
C LEU A 122 -0.99 23.76 -0.20
N PRO A 123 -1.75 24.85 -0.41
CA PRO A 123 -2.31 25.19 -1.72
C PRO A 123 -1.26 25.38 -2.82
N GLU A 124 -0.06 25.84 -2.48
CA GLU A 124 1.08 25.98 -3.40
C GLU A 124 1.63 24.63 -3.89
N HIS A 125 1.42 23.56 -3.12
CA HIS A 125 1.82 22.18 -3.46
C HIS A 125 0.63 21.27 -3.78
N ARG A 126 -0.55 21.87 -4.02
CA ARG A 126 -1.81 21.17 -4.29
C ARG A 126 -1.70 20.10 -5.37
N ALA A 127 -0.99 20.41 -6.47
CA ALA A 127 -0.86 19.49 -7.59
C ALA A 127 -0.12 18.20 -7.21
N ILE A 128 0.90 18.29 -6.35
CA ILE A 128 1.69 17.14 -5.90
C ILE A 128 0.81 16.25 -5.01
N PHE A 129 0.21 16.81 -3.97
CA PHE A 129 -0.60 16.03 -3.03
C PHE A 129 -1.90 15.51 -3.65
N GLY A 130 -2.53 16.28 -4.54
CA GLY A 130 -3.70 15.81 -5.29
C GLY A 130 -3.36 14.63 -6.20
N PHE A 131 -2.17 14.63 -6.81
CA PHE A 131 -1.68 13.52 -7.62
C PHE A 131 -1.39 12.28 -6.78
N LEU A 132 -0.63 12.41 -5.68
CA LEU A 132 -0.36 11.29 -4.76
C LEU A 132 -1.67 10.70 -4.21
N ALA A 133 -2.59 11.53 -3.72
CA ALA A 133 -3.90 11.07 -3.26
C ALA A 133 -4.70 10.31 -4.34
N ALA A 134 -4.55 10.70 -5.61
CA ALA A 134 -5.20 10.00 -6.72
C ALA A 134 -4.55 8.64 -7.01
N GLN A 135 -3.22 8.53 -6.86
CA GLN A 135 -2.50 7.27 -6.98
C GLN A 135 -2.92 6.29 -5.87
N GLU A 136 -2.96 6.72 -4.60
CA GLU A 136 -3.36 5.82 -3.50
C GLU A 136 -4.82 5.36 -3.61
N ARG A 137 -5.70 6.22 -4.15
CA ARG A 137 -7.06 5.78 -4.52
C ARG A 137 -7.06 4.68 -5.57
N ALA A 138 -6.18 4.78 -6.56
CA ALA A 138 -6.08 3.81 -7.63
C ALA A 138 -5.48 2.48 -7.13
N HIS A 139 -4.46 2.55 -6.27
CA HIS A 139 -3.89 1.39 -5.58
C HIS A 139 -4.94 0.70 -4.69
N TYR A 140 -5.65 1.47 -3.85
CA TYR A 140 -6.77 0.95 -3.06
C TYR A 140 -7.79 0.20 -3.92
N ALA A 141 -8.20 0.80 -5.05
CA ALA A 141 -9.19 0.21 -5.93
C ALA A 141 -8.69 -1.08 -6.60
N SER A 142 -7.43 -1.14 -7.01
CA SER A 142 -6.84 -2.33 -7.63
C SER A 142 -6.71 -3.47 -6.62
N ILE A 143 -6.19 -3.18 -5.41
CA ILE A 143 -6.09 -4.17 -4.32
C ILE A 143 -7.47 -4.67 -3.93
N LYS A 144 -8.45 -3.78 -3.80
CA LYS A 144 -9.82 -4.15 -3.41
C LYS A 144 -10.44 -5.10 -4.43
N SER A 145 -10.25 -4.86 -5.72
CA SER A 145 -10.70 -5.75 -6.78
C SER A 145 -10.11 -7.16 -6.64
N HIS A 146 -8.82 -7.27 -6.33
CA HIS A 146 -8.17 -8.56 -6.10
C HIS A 146 -8.66 -9.24 -4.81
N VAL A 147 -8.88 -8.49 -3.72
CA VAL A 147 -9.47 -9.02 -2.48
C VAL A 147 -10.86 -9.59 -2.75
N GLU A 148 -11.74 -8.83 -3.39
CA GLU A 148 -13.11 -9.25 -3.71
C GLU A 148 -13.12 -10.49 -4.61
N TYR A 149 -12.20 -10.57 -5.56
CA TYR A 149 -12.02 -11.76 -6.40
C TYR A 149 -11.61 -12.99 -5.58
N LEU A 150 -10.60 -12.87 -4.72
CA LEU A 150 -10.10 -14.00 -3.93
C LEU A 150 -11.14 -14.48 -2.91
N GLU A 151 -11.84 -13.55 -2.26
CA GLU A 151 -12.93 -13.87 -1.35
C GLU A 151 -14.03 -14.65 -2.08
N GLY A 152 -14.54 -14.12 -3.20
CA GLY A 152 -15.56 -14.80 -4.00
C GLY A 152 -15.10 -16.15 -4.58
N PHE A 153 -13.82 -16.26 -4.95
CA PHE A 153 -13.23 -17.52 -5.40
C PHE A 153 -13.24 -18.58 -4.28
N THR A 154 -12.94 -18.18 -3.04
CA THR A 154 -12.93 -19.09 -1.89
C THR A 154 -14.32 -19.42 -1.34
N GLU A 155 -15.31 -18.52 -1.46
CA GLU A 155 -16.70 -18.79 -1.05
C GLU A 155 -17.30 -19.98 -1.81
N GLY A 156 -16.97 -20.13 -3.08
CA GLY A 156 -17.39 -21.27 -3.90
C GLY A 156 -16.53 -22.53 -3.74
N LYS A 157 -15.39 -22.44 -3.03
CA LYS A 157 -14.37 -23.50 -2.95
C LYS A 157 -13.63 -23.49 -1.59
N PRO A 158 -14.25 -23.99 -0.51
CA PRO A 158 -13.69 -23.94 0.84
C PRO A 158 -12.31 -24.60 0.96
N GLU A 159 -12.00 -25.57 0.10
CA GLU A 159 -10.71 -26.24 0.02
C GLU A 159 -9.54 -25.29 -0.33
N TYR A 160 -9.82 -24.12 -0.92
CA TYR A 160 -8.80 -23.12 -1.25
C TYR A 160 -8.50 -22.15 -0.11
N VAL A 161 -9.36 -22.04 0.91
CA VAL A 161 -9.18 -21.07 2.02
C VAL A 161 -7.82 -21.27 2.70
N ASN A 162 -7.51 -22.52 3.04
CA ASN A 162 -6.25 -22.91 3.70
C ASN A 162 -5.24 -23.51 2.71
N ALA A 163 -5.49 -23.42 1.41
CA ALA A 163 -4.55 -23.94 0.42
C ALA A 163 -3.28 -23.09 0.39
N PRO A 164 -2.12 -23.72 0.12
CA PRO A 164 -0.89 -22.99 -0.18
C PRO A 164 -1.08 -22.02 -1.34
N ILE A 165 -0.45 -20.84 -1.25
CA ILE A 165 -0.57 -19.77 -2.25
C ILE A 165 -0.05 -20.23 -3.62
N GLU A 166 0.89 -21.17 -3.65
CA GLU A 166 1.42 -21.77 -4.88
C GLU A 166 0.31 -22.39 -5.74
N HIS A 167 -0.71 -23.00 -5.11
CA HIS A 167 -1.84 -23.58 -5.84
C HIS A 167 -2.68 -22.50 -6.55
N LEU A 168 -2.83 -21.33 -5.92
CA LEU A 168 -3.49 -20.18 -6.52
C LEU A 168 -2.67 -19.63 -7.70
N ASN A 169 -1.35 -19.49 -7.53
CA ASN A 169 -0.46 -19.01 -8.59
C ASN A 169 -0.55 -19.89 -9.85
N THR A 170 -0.48 -21.21 -9.68
CA THR A 170 -0.58 -22.16 -10.81
C THR A 170 -1.92 -22.02 -11.54
N GLN A 171 -3.02 -21.86 -10.81
CA GLN A 171 -4.34 -21.65 -11.44
C GLN A 171 -4.39 -20.35 -12.23
N LEU A 172 -3.92 -19.23 -11.65
CA LEU A 172 -3.90 -17.93 -12.34
C LEU A 172 -3.04 -17.97 -13.62
N GLU A 173 -1.89 -18.65 -13.58
CA GLU A 173 -1.01 -18.80 -14.73
C GLU A 173 -1.62 -19.67 -15.84
N LEU A 174 -2.34 -20.75 -15.50
CA LEU A 174 -2.98 -21.65 -16.47
C LEU A 174 -4.05 -20.96 -17.33
N TYR A 175 -4.75 -19.97 -16.78
CA TYR A 175 -5.80 -19.24 -17.50
C TYR A 175 -5.30 -18.02 -18.29
N LEU A 176 -4.08 -17.56 -18.02
CA LEU A 176 -3.54 -16.30 -18.56
C LEU A 176 -2.29 -16.49 -19.42
N ALA A 177 -1.66 -17.66 -19.39
CA ALA A 177 -0.67 -18.03 -20.38
C ALA A 177 -1.32 -18.03 -21.77
N PRO A 178 -0.71 -17.39 -22.79
CA PRO A 178 -1.23 -17.48 -24.15
C PRO A 178 -1.27 -18.97 -24.51
N HIS A 179 -2.47 -19.49 -24.76
CA HIS A 179 -2.61 -20.81 -25.36
C HIS A 179 -2.04 -20.73 -26.77
N THR A 180 -0.73 -20.92 -26.90
CA THR A 180 -0.14 -21.26 -28.19
C THR A 180 -0.72 -22.61 -28.56
N ARG A 181 -1.77 -22.58 -29.40
CA ARG A 181 -2.22 -23.76 -30.14
C ARG A 181 -1.01 -24.24 -30.93
N SER A 182 -0.41 -25.33 -30.46
CA SER A 182 0.51 -26.17 -31.23
C SER A 182 -0.22 -26.79 -32.42
#